data_AF-A0A931TFG7-F1
#
_entry.id   AF-A0A931TFG7-F1
#
_cell.length_a   1.000
_cell.length_b   1.000
_cell.length_c   1.000
_cell.angle_alpha   90.00
_cell.angle_beta   90.00
_cell.angle_gamma   90.00
#
_symmetry.space_group_name_H-M   'P 1'
#
loop_
_entity.id
_entity.type
_entity.pdbx_description
1 polymer ?
#
loop_
_entity_poly.entity_id
_entity_poly.type
_entity_poly.pdbx_seq_one_letter_code
_entity_poly.pdbx_strand_id
1 'polypeptide(L)'
;MKLAKSGSRGVFWRASERGTQDLRRPGGVRERGDWWIRWSCPYGHLHRAQVGAKSVARTEAERHRLERPCPERQPKATAHLLADVIRDYLTDAKAHKRSYRDDARFGKVWSERFAGRTLDEITPGDVEKIRTARLETVAPGTVNRECGFLKHVFNVAMRDGRTDRNPVARLKLLREPSGRVRYLSDDEEARLMTALATDAERSRVLFLLNTGLRKSNS
;
A
#
# COMPACT_ATOMS: atom_id res chain seq x y z
N MET A 1 23.31 40.92 -1.21
CA MET A 1 23.42 40.34 -2.56
C MET A 1 22.15 40.69 -3.35
N LYS A 2 22.18 41.77 -4.14
CA LYS A 2 21.00 42.28 -4.88
C LYS A 2 20.75 41.40 -6.11
N LEU A 3 19.69 40.60 -6.07
CA LEU A 3 19.26 39.77 -7.20
C LEU A 3 18.67 40.67 -8.29
N ALA A 4 19.28 40.65 -9.48
CA ALA A 4 18.80 41.36 -10.65
C ALA A 4 17.44 40.79 -11.08
N LYS A 5 16.41 41.63 -11.07
CA LYS A 5 15.09 41.33 -11.65
C LYS A 5 15.23 41.30 -13.17
N SER A 6 15.29 40.13 -13.80
CA SER A 6 15.06 40.02 -15.24
C SER A 6 14.03 38.95 -15.57
N GLY A 7 12.84 39.42 -15.93
CA GLY A 7 11.85 38.81 -16.82
C GLY A 7 11.97 37.33 -17.13
N SER A 8 11.45 36.49 -16.24
CA SER A 8 10.69 35.24 -16.47
C SER A 8 10.56 34.60 -15.08
N ARG A 9 9.33 34.37 -14.60
CA ARG A 9 9.08 33.89 -13.23
C ARG A 9 9.79 32.54 -13.03
N GLY A 10 10.96 32.56 -12.40
CA GLY A 10 11.75 31.37 -12.11
C GLY A 10 13.14 31.31 -12.74
N VAL A 11 13.47 32.08 -13.77
CA VAL A 11 14.81 32.05 -14.40
C VAL A 11 15.70 33.15 -13.82
N PHE A 12 16.94 32.83 -13.47
CA PHE A 12 17.90 33.82 -12.95
C PHE A 12 19.35 33.45 -13.26
N TRP A 13 20.21 34.47 -13.33
CA TRP A 13 21.66 34.32 -13.49
C TRP A 13 22.34 34.26 -12.14
N ARG A 14 23.31 33.35 -11.98
CA ARG A 14 24.17 33.28 -10.80
C ARG A 14 25.63 33.44 -11.21
N ALA A 15 26.23 34.56 -10.82
CA ALA A 15 27.65 34.80 -11.03
C ALA A 15 28.51 33.81 -10.22
N SER A 16 29.54 33.27 -10.85
CA SER A 16 30.52 32.38 -10.24
C SER A 16 31.79 32.34 -11.08
N GLU A 17 32.95 32.40 -10.43
CA GLU A 17 34.25 32.27 -11.10
C GLU A 17 34.43 30.90 -11.77
N ARG A 18 33.77 29.86 -11.23
CA ARG A 18 33.73 28.50 -11.80
C ARG A 18 32.57 28.30 -12.80
N GLY A 19 31.88 29.38 -13.17
CA GLY A 19 30.75 29.32 -14.08
C GLY A 19 31.16 28.90 -15.49
N THR A 20 30.25 28.18 -16.16
CA THR A 20 30.51 27.64 -17.51
C THR A 20 30.10 28.60 -18.62
N GLN A 21 29.41 29.68 -18.30
CA GLN A 21 28.87 30.63 -19.27
C GLN A 21 29.32 32.06 -18.96
N ASP A 22 29.27 32.90 -19.99
CA ASP A 22 29.56 34.33 -19.90
C ASP A 22 28.30 35.15 -20.20
N LEU A 23 28.03 36.16 -19.39
CA LEU A 23 26.96 37.13 -19.62
C LEU A 23 27.58 38.51 -19.83
N ARG A 24 27.18 39.19 -20.91
CA ARG A 24 27.53 40.58 -21.15
C ARG A 24 26.45 41.49 -20.58
N ARG A 25 26.81 42.33 -19.62
CA ARG A 25 25.90 43.32 -19.03
C ARG A 25 25.90 44.63 -19.83
N PRO A 26 24.86 45.46 -19.69
CA PRO A 26 24.89 46.84 -20.15
C PRO A 26 26.14 47.55 -19.60
N GLY A 27 26.90 48.24 -20.46
CA GLY A 27 28.21 48.82 -20.10
C GLY A 27 29.42 47.93 -20.45
N GLY A 28 29.21 46.79 -21.12
CA GLY A 28 30.30 45.99 -21.69
C GLY A 28 31.01 45.04 -20.72
N VAL A 29 30.68 45.10 -19.43
CA VAL A 29 31.21 44.21 -18.40
C VAL A 29 30.81 42.77 -18.68
N ARG A 30 31.81 41.87 -18.75
CA ARG A 30 31.62 40.42 -18.84
C ARG A 30 31.59 39.82 -17.44
N GLU A 31 30.63 38.94 -17.18
CA GLU A 31 30.48 38.25 -15.91
C GLU A 31 30.36 36.74 -16.18
N ARG A 32 31.23 35.94 -15.54
CA ARG A 32 31.13 34.47 -15.57
C ARG A 32 30.07 33.97 -14.59
N GLY A 33 29.35 32.93 -14.99
CA GLY A 33 28.29 32.35 -14.18
C GLY A 33 27.48 31.30 -14.95
N ASP A 34 26.30 30.99 -14.42
CA ASP A 34 25.39 30.03 -15.03
C ASP A 34 23.93 30.48 -14.88
N TRP A 35 23.08 30.01 -15.79
CA TRP A 35 21.63 30.17 -15.67
C TRP A 35 21.04 29.12 -14.75
N TRP A 36 20.04 29.53 -13.98
CA TRP A 36 19.31 28.69 -13.04
C TRP A 36 17.81 28.87 -13.26
N ILE A 37 17.06 27.81 -13.01
CA ILE A 37 15.61 27.86 -12.88
C ILE A 37 15.20 27.59 -11.44
N ARG A 38 14.03 28.09 -11.06
CA ARG A 38 13.40 27.93 -9.75
C ARG A 38 11.92 27.67 -9.93
N TRP A 39 11.40 26.67 -9.24
CA TRP A 39 9.98 26.32 -9.27
C TRP A 39 9.51 25.83 -7.89
N SER A 40 8.20 25.86 -7.67
CA SER A 40 7.55 25.29 -6.48
C SER A 40 6.75 24.05 -6.85
N CYS A 41 7.00 22.95 -6.13
CA CYS A 41 6.24 21.71 -6.33
C CYS A 41 4.86 21.79 -5.62
N PRO A 42 3.94 20.85 -5.88
CA PRO A 42 2.65 20.77 -5.18
C PRO A 42 2.76 20.55 -3.67
N TYR A 43 3.90 20.05 -3.20
CA TYR A 43 4.16 19.73 -1.79
C TYR A 43 4.75 20.91 -0.99
N GLY A 44 4.91 22.08 -1.62
CA GLY A 44 5.41 23.28 -0.95
C GLY A 44 6.93 23.42 -0.94
N HIS A 45 7.69 22.49 -1.54
CA HIS A 45 9.14 22.60 -1.64
C HIS A 45 9.53 23.58 -2.75
N LEU A 46 10.64 24.28 -2.55
CA LEU A 46 11.22 25.21 -3.51
C LEU A 46 12.48 24.60 -4.11
N HIS A 47 12.42 24.27 -5.40
CA HIS A 47 13.52 23.63 -6.09
C HIS A 47 14.28 24.62 -6.97
N ARG A 48 15.56 24.33 -7.21
CA ARG A 48 16.41 25.06 -8.14
C ARG A 48 17.31 24.09 -8.91
N ALA A 49 17.55 24.40 -10.17
CA ALA A 49 18.46 23.62 -11.01
C ALA A 49 19.31 24.55 -11.89
N GLN A 50 20.60 24.23 -12.01
CA GLN A 50 21.47 24.83 -13.01
C GLN A 50 21.05 24.30 -14.38
N VAL A 51 20.98 25.21 -15.35
CA VAL A 51 20.57 24.93 -16.72
C VAL A 51 21.59 25.53 -17.68
N GLY A 52 21.55 25.09 -18.94
CA GLY A 52 22.43 25.57 -20.00
C GLY A 52 22.16 27.02 -20.41
N ALA A 53 22.19 27.29 -21.71
CA ALA A 53 21.98 28.64 -22.25
C ALA A 53 20.63 29.24 -21.80
N LYS A 54 20.55 30.58 -21.79
CA LYS A 54 19.35 31.34 -21.39
C LYS A 54 18.06 30.90 -22.11
N SER A 55 18.17 30.53 -23.39
CA SER A 55 17.04 30.02 -24.18
C SER A 55 16.50 28.71 -23.60
N VAL A 56 17.39 27.77 -23.28
CA VAL A 56 17.05 26.49 -22.63
C VAL A 56 16.44 26.75 -21.25
N ALA A 57 17.02 27.68 -20.48
CA ALA A 57 16.51 28.04 -19.16
C ALA A 57 15.04 28.50 -19.20
N ARG A 58 14.64 29.25 -20.24
CA ARG A 58 13.25 29.69 -20.41
C ARG A 58 12.31 28.53 -20.75
N THR A 59 12.68 27.68 -21.70
CA THR A 59 11.88 26.50 -22.08
C THR A 59 11.69 25.56 -20.89
N GLU A 60 12.78 25.28 -20.17
CA GLU A 60 12.79 24.43 -19.00
C GLU A 60 11.94 25.01 -17.87
N ALA A 61 12.05 26.32 -17.60
CA ALA A 61 11.22 26.97 -16.58
C ALA A 61 9.71 26.89 -16.90
N GLU A 62 9.31 27.00 -18.16
CA GLU A 62 7.91 26.84 -18.56
C GLU A 62 7.45 25.37 -18.41
N ARG A 63 8.28 24.40 -18.79
CA ARG A 63 8.02 22.98 -18.54
C ARG A 63 7.79 22.70 -17.05
N HIS A 64 8.69 23.14 -16.19
CA HIS A 64 8.61 22.94 -14.74
C HIS A 64 7.47 23.72 -14.08
N ARG A 65 6.98 24.79 -14.72
CA ARG A 65 5.77 25.49 -14.27
C ARG A 65 4.51 24.66 -14.48
N LEU A 66 4.43 23.92 -15.59
CA LEU A 66 3.31 23.04 -15.91
C LEU A 66 3.40 21.71 -15.14
N GLU A 67 4.55 21.03 -15.24
CA GLU A 67 4.76 19.69 -14.67
C GLU A 67 4.99 19.71 -13.16
N ARG A 68 5.58 20.80 -12.64
CA ARG A 68 5.94 20.98 -11.22
C ARG A 68 6.62 19.76 -10.57
N PRO A 69 7.67 19.19 -11.21
CA PRO A 69 8.30 17.96 -10.72
C PRO A 69 8.94 18.16 -9.34
N CYS A 70 8.97 17.11 -8.53
CA CYS A 70 9.63 17.12 -7.23
C CYS A 70 10.85 16.18 -7.28
N PRO A 71 12.09 16.68 -7.40
CA PRO A 71 13.29 15.83 -7.42
C PRO A 71 13.48 15.00 -6.15
N GLU A 72 12.98 15.49 -5.01
CA GLU A 72 12.97 14.77 -3.73
C GLU A 72 11.92 13.65 -3.68
N ARG A 73 10.96 13.65 -4.61
CA ARG A 73 9.92 12.62 -4.77
C ARG A 73 9.92 12.16 -6.22
N GLN A 74 10.92 11.38 -6.60
CA GLN A 74 10.82 10.61 -7.83
C GLN A 74 9.72 9.55 -7.65
N PRO A 75 8.72 9.46 -8.52
CA PRO A 75 7.85 8.29 -8.51
C PRO A 75 8.70 7.07 -8.90
N LYS A 76 8.96 6.17 -7.97
CA LYS A 76 9.55 4.87 -8.27
C LYS A 76 8.96 3.77 -7.41
N ALA A 77 8.06 3.02 -8.02
CA ALA A 77 8.05 1.57 -7.98
C ALA A 77 7.57 1.09 -9.35
N THR A 78 8.18 0.04 -9.88
CA THR A 78 7.64 -0.71 -11.02
C THR A 78 6.14 -0.92 -10.79
N ALA A 79 5.30 -0.72 -11.80
CA ALA A 79 3.87 -0.92 -11.66
C ALA A 79 3.58 -2.40 -11.37
N HIS A 80 3.53 -2.78 -10.08
CA HIS A 80 3.27 -4.16 -9.66
C HIS A 80 1.77 -4.38 -9.65
N LEU A 81 1.30 -5.39 -10.39
CA LEU A 81 -0.09 -5.84 -10.29
C LEU A 81 -0.35 -6.45 -8.92
N LEU A 82 -1.51 -6.16 -8.34
CA LEU A 82 -1.89 -6.77 -7.06
C LEU A 82 -1.88 -8.30 -7.16
N ALA A 83 -2.33 -8.86 -8.29
CA ALA A 83 -2.36 -10.29 -8.52
C ALA A 83 -0.95 -10.94 -8.44
N ASP A 84 0.06 -10.27 -9.00
CA ASP A 84 1.44 -10.75 -8.94
C ASP A 84 1.99 -10.72 -7.51
N VAL A 85 1.72 -9.64 -6.78
CA VAL A 85 2.15 -9.51 -5.38
C VAL A 85 1.47 -10.55 -4.48
N ILE A 86 0.18 -10.81 -4.69
CA ILE A 86 -0.55 -11.87 -3.99
C ILE A 86 0.05 -13.24 -4.32
N ARG A 87 0.35 -13.52 -5.59
CA ARG A 87 0.96 -14.80 -6.01
C ARG A 87 2.31 -15.02 -5.34
N ASP A 88 3.17 -14.01 -5.34
CA ASP A 88 4.49 -14.09 -4.69
C ASP A 88 4.33 -14.36 -3.19
N TYR A 89 3.49 -13.58 -2.50
CA TYR A 89 3.17 -13.79 -1.08
C TYR A 89 2.65 -15.22 -0.81
N LEU A 90 1.75 -15.73 -1.65
CA LEU A 90 1.18 -17.06 -1.47
C LEU A 90 2.23 -18.17 -1.72
N THR A 91 3.19 -17.94 -2.60
CA THR A 91 4.30 -18.87 -2.85
C THR A 91 5.15 -19.03 -1.59
N ASP A 92 5.49 -17.92 -0.94
CA ASP A 92 6.26 -17.93 0.30
C ASP A 92 5.44 -18.51 1.47
N ALA A 93 4.17 -18.11 1.59
CA ALA A 93 3.29 -18.56 2.67
C ALA A 93 2.99 -20.06 2.63
N LYS A 94 3.01 -20.68 1.45
CA LYS A 94 2.69 -22.10 1.24
C LYS A 94 3.58 -23.04 2.06
N ALA A 95 4.85 -22.69 2.23
CA ALA A 95 5.82 -23.54 2.92
C ALA A 95 5.67 -23.51 4.45
N HIS A 96 5.18 -22.40 5.02
CA HIS A 96 5.33 -22.13 6.45
C HIS A 96 4.03 -21.79 7.18
N LYS A 97 2.93 -21.50 6.48
CA LYS A 97 1.70 -21.00 7.10
C LYS A 97 0.59 -22.05 7.14
N ARG A 98 0.17 -22.44 8.35
CA ARG A 98 -1.01 -23.31 8.56
C ARG A 98 -2.30 -22.74 7.97
N SER A 99 -2.43 -21.42 7.89
CA SER A 99 -3.61 -20.74 7.30
C SER A 99 -3.54 -20.56 5.78
N TYR A 100 -2.56 -21.15 5.09
CA TYR A 100 -2.37 -20.98 3.64
C TYR A 100 -3.64 -21.20 2.82
N ARG A 101 -4.48 -22.19 3.18
CA ARG A 101 -5.72 -22.48 2.45
C ARG A 101 -6.69 -21.30 2.48
N ASP A 102 -6.81 -20.63 3.62
CA ASP A 102 -7.65 -19.44 3.76
C ASP A 102 -7.04 -18.26 3.01
N ASP A 103 -5.73 -18.04 3.17
CA ASP A 103 -4.98 -17.01 2.46
C ASP A 103 -5.14 -17.15 0.93
N ALA A 104 -5.02 -18.35 0.37
CA ALA A 104 -5.17 -18.60 -1.05
C ALA A 104 -6.60 -18.30 -1.54
N ARG A 105 -7.61 -18.65 -0.75
CA ARG A 105 -9.00 -18.31 -1.04
C ARG A 105 -9.21 -16.79 -1.05
N PHE A 106 -8.69 -16.07 -0.05
CA PHE A 106 -8.80 -14.61 0.03
C PHE A 106 -8.02 -13.93 -1.09
N GLY A 107 -6.83 -14.44 -1.42
CA GLY A 107 -6.00 -14.00 -2.53
C GLY A 107 -6.77 -14.04 -3.84
N LYS A 108 -7.42 -15.18 -4.14
CA LYS A 108 -8.27 -15.33 -5.33
C LYS A 108 -9.37 -14.26 -5.40
N VAL A 109 -10.11 -14.04 -4.31
CA VAL A 109 -11.17 -13.03 -4.25
C VAL A 109 -10.65 -11.64 -4.62
N TRP A 110 -9.51 -11.23 -4.06
CA TRP A 110 -8.94 -9.91 -4.32
C TRP A 110 -8.29 -9.79 -5.69
N SER A 111 -7.62 -10.84 -6.18
CA SER A 111 -7.03 -10.88 -7.51
C SER A 111 -8.09 -10.76 -8.61
N GLU A 112 -9.24 -11.41 -8.45
CA GLU A 112 -10.36 -11.31 -9.40
C GLU A 112 -11.01 -9.93 -9.39
N ARG A 113 -11.23 -9.34 -8.20
CA ARG A 113 -11.90 -8.04 -8.05
C ARG A 113 -11.04 -6.85 -8.48
N PHE A 114 -9.72 -6.98 -8.41
CA PHE A 114 -8.75 -5.98 -8.86
C PHE A 114 -7.95 -6.47 -10.07
N ALA A 115 -8.56 -7.30 -10.92
CA ALA A 115 -7.90 -7.84 -12.10
C ALA A 115 -7.30 -6.71 -12.97
N GLY A 116 -6.02 -6.85 -13.32
CA GLY A 116 -5.29 -5.87 -14.13
C GLY A 116 -4.93 -4.56 -13.41
N ARG A 117 -5.27 -4.39 -12.13
CA ARG A 117 -4.93 -3.18 -11.36
C ARG A 117 -3.63 -3.35 -10.59
N THR A 118 -2.86 -2.27 -10.61
CA THR A 118 -1.60 -2.12 -9.89
C THR A 118 -1.83 -1.73 -8.43
N LEU A 119 -0.82 -1.92 -7.57
CA LEU A 119 -0.90 -1.52 -6.16
C LEU A 119 -1.24 -0.03 -5.99
N ASP A 120 -0.69 0.82 -6.85
CA ASP A 120 -0.87 2.28 -6.76
C ASP A 120 -2.21 2.75 -7.32
N GLU A 121 -2.89 1.98 -8.15
CA GLU A 121 -4.23 2.33 -8.62
C GLU A 121 -5.31 2.05 -7.57
N ILE A 122 -5.06 1.16 -6.61
CA ILE A 122 -6.06 0.74 -5.63
C ILE A 122 -6.26 1.83 -4.58
N THR A 123 -7.51 2.27 -4.43
CA THR A 123 -7.89 3.29 -3.46
C THR A 123 -8.68 2.70 -2.28
N PRO A 124 -8.71 3.38 -1.11
CA PRO A 124 -9.56 2.97 0.00
C PRO A 124 -11.05 2.90 -0.39
N GLY A 125 -11.50 3.79 -1.28
CA GLY A 125 -12.88 3.81 -1.75
C GLY A 125 -13.24 2.59 -2.60
N ASP A 126 -12.30 2.09 -3.41
CA ASP A 126 -12.51 0.85 -4.17
C ASP A 126 -12.66 -0.37 -3.26
N VAL A 127 -11.84 -0.44 -2.20
CA VAL A 127 -11.91 -1.52 -1.23
C VAL A 127 -13.24 -1.48 -0.47
N GLU A 128 -13.70 -0.30 -0.05
CA GLU A 128 -14.98 -0.16 0.64
C GLU A 128 -16.16 -0.60 -0.25
N LYS A 129 -16.15 -0.26 -1.54
CA LYS A 129 -17.16 -0.75 -2.50
C LYS A 129 -17.19 -2.27 -2.58
N ILE A 130 -16.03 -2.92 -2.70
CA ILE A 130 -15.94 -4.38 -2.75
C ILE A 130 -16.39 -4.99 -1.42
N ARG A 131 -15.97 -4.41 -0.29
CA ARG A 131 -16.36 -4.84 1.05
C ARG A 131 -17.88 -4.82 1.24
N THR A 132 -18.56 -3.76 0.82
CA THR A 132 -20.03 -3.67 0.86
C THR A 132 -20.68 -4.73 -0.01
N ALA A 133 -20.20 -4.94 -1.24
CA ALA A 133 -20.71 -6.01 -2.09
C ALA A 133 -20.47 -7.42 -1.51
N ARG A 134 -19.38 -7.62 -0.74
CA ARG A 134 -19.12 -8.91 -0.08
C ARG A 134 -20.10 -9.17 1.06
N LEU A 135 -20.51 -8.15 1.80
CA LEU A 135 -21.48 -8.29 2.89
C LEU A 135 -22.84 -8.87 2.45
N GLU A 136 -23.20 -8.72 1.17
CA GLU A 136 -24.43 -9.31 0.61
C GLU A 136 -24.35 -10.84 0.49
N THR A 137 -23.14 -11.40 0.46
CA THR A 137 -22.91 -12.84 0.17
C THR A 137 -22.20 -13.58 1.29
N VAL A 138 -21.50 -12.89 2.19
CA VAL A 138 -20.73 -13.51 3.27
C VAL A 138 -20.87 -12.77 4.59
N ALA A 139 -20.71 -13.51 5.69
CA ALA A 139 -20.79 -12.97 7.04
C ALA A 139 -19.70 -11.90 7.32
N PRO A 140 -19.98 -10.92 8.19
CA PRO A 140 -19.04 -9.85 8.53
C PRO A 140 -17.65 -10.34 8.96
N GLY A 141 -17.58 -11.44 9.72
CA GLY A 141 -16.31 -12.02 10.15
C GLY A 141 -15.46 -12.57 9.01
N THR A 142 -16.08 -13.08 7.94
CA THR A 142 -15.36 -13.51 6.73
C THR A 142 -14.79 -12.31 6.00
N VAL A 143 -15.58 -11.24 5.83
CA VAL A 143 -15.13 -10.00 5.19
C VAL A 143 -13.98 -9.36 5.97
N ASN A 144 -14.06 -9.34 7.31
CA ASN A 144 -12.97 -8.87 8.16
C ASN A 144 -11.66 -9.64 7.93
N ARG A 145 -11.74 -10.96 7.79
CA ARG A 145 -10.56 -11.81 7.49
C ARG A 145 -10.01 -11.54 6.09
N GLU A 146 -10.88 -11.39 5.09
CA GLU A 146 -10.49 -11.03 3.71
C GLU A 146 -9.77 -9.67 3.68
N CYS A 147 -10.30 -8.66 4.36
CA CYS A 147 -9.68 -7.34 4.48
C CYS A 147 -8.38 -7.38 5.29
N GLY A 148 -8.32 -8.20 6.34
CA GLY A 148 -7.10 -8.41 7.14
C GLY A 148 -5.98 -9.04 6.31
N PHE A 149 -6.31 -10.02 5.46
CA PHE A 149 -5.39 -10.59 4.48
C PHE A 149 -4.86 -9.52 3.52
N LEU A 150 -5.74 -8.74 2.89
CA LEU A 150 -5.34 -7.69 1.96
C LEU A 150 -4.42 -6.65 2.64
N LYS A 151 -4.73 -6.29 3.89
CA LYS A 151 -3.90 -5.39 4.70
C LYS A 151 -2.51 -5.96 4.93
N HIS A 152 -2.41 -7.25 5.19
CA HIS A 152 -1.13 -7.91 5.35
C HIS A 152 -0.32 -7.94 4.04
N VAL A 153 -0.95 -8.27 2.91
CA VAL A 153 -0.30 -8.25 1.59
C VAL A 153 0.28 -6.87 1.28
N PHE A 154 -0.49 -5.79 1.48
CA PHE A 154 0.02 -4.43 1.28
C PHE A 154 1.17 -4.08 2.25
N ASN A 155 1.14 -4.57 3.50
CA ASN A 155 2.25 -4.34 4.43
C ASN A 155 3.53 -5.06 3.99
N VAL A 156 3.41 -6.29 3.48
CA VAL A 156 4.53 -7.02 2.88
C VAL A 156 5.06 -6.27 1.66
N ALA A 157 4.16 -5.83 0.77
CA ALA A 157 4.54 -5.04 -0.40
C ALA A 157 5.28 -3.74 -0.04
N MET A 158 4.85 -3.04 1.02
CA MET A 158 5.56 -1.86 1.53
C MET A 158 6.95 -2.20 2.08
N ARG A 159 7.06 -3.26 2.89
CA ARG A 159 8.34 -3.74 3.41
C ARG A 159 9.32 -4.06 2.29
N ASP A 160 8.81 -4.65 1.21
CA ASP A 160 9.60 -5.07 0.05
C ASP A 160 9.81 -3.92 -0.97
N GLY A 161 9.41 -2.69 -0.65
CA GLY A 161 9.60 -1.50 -1.49
C GLY A 161 8.77 -1.48 -2.78
N ARG A 162 7.69 -2.27 -2.86
CA ARG A 162 6.83 -2.38 -4.05
C ARG A 162 5.73 -1.30 -4.11
N THR A 163 5.41 -0.67 -2.98
CA THR A 163 4.50 0.48 -2.88
C THR A 163 4.80 1.26 -1.59
N ASP A 164 4.47 2.55 -1.55
CA ASP A 164 4.69 3.41 -0.38
C ASP A 164 3.44 3.53 0.51
N ARG A 165 2.32 2.93 0.10
CA ARG A 165 1.03 3.13 0.76
C ARG A 165 0.22 1.84 0.88
N ASN A 166 -0.54 1.77 1.96
CA ASN A 166 -1.52 0.71 2.19
C ASN A 166 -2.94 1.33 2.22
N PRO A 167 -3.76 1.12 1.17
CA PRO A 167 -5.10 1.72 1.08
C PRO A 167 -6.09 1.15 2.11
N VAL A 168 -5.76 0.02 2.75
CA VAL A 168 -6.61 -0.65 3.74
C VAL A 168 -6.09 -0.51 5.17
N ALA A 169 -5.03 0.26 5.39
CA ALA A 169 -4.41 0.42 6.70
C ALA A 169 -5.39 0.90 7.78
N ARG A 170 -6.28 1.84 7.41
CA ARG A 170 -7.25 2.51 8.30
C ARG A 170 -8.67 1.95 8.18
N LEU A 171 -8.85 0.84 7.47
CA LEU A 171 -10.16 0.21 7.32
C LEU A 171 -10.66 -0.28 8.68
N LYS A 172 -11.84 0.18 9.10
CA LYS A 172 -12.47 -0.25 10.36
C LYS A 172 -13.07 -1.64 10.18
N LEU A 173 -12.90 -2.51 11.16
CA LEU A 173 -13.53 -3.82 11.16
C LEU A 173 -15.05 -3.69 11.29
N LEU A 174 -15.77 -4.59 10.61
CA LEU A 174 -17.21 -4.75 10.75
C LEU A 174 -17.54 -5.32 12.13
N ARG A 175 -18.69 -4.93 12.67
CA ARG A 175 -19.23 -5.56 13.88
C ARG A 175 -19.59 -7.01 13.56
N GLU A 176 -18.98 -7.94 14.28
CA GLU A 176 -19.34 -9.34 14.20
C GLU A 176 -20.51 -9.62 15.15
N PRO A 177 -21.50 -10.43 14.74
CA PRO A 177 -22.54 -10.87 15.66
C PRO A 177 -21.90 -11.61 16.83
N SER A 178 -22.48 -11.46 18.04
CA SER A 178 -22.04 -12.20 19.21
C SER A 178 -22.07 -13.69 18.89
N GLY A 179 -20.90 -14.33 18.91
CA GLY A 179 -20.78 -15.75 18.62
C GLY A 179 -21.74 -16.55 19.51
N ARG A 180 -22.33 -17.62 18.97
CA ARG A 180 -23.17 -18.51 19.77
C ARG A 180 -22.27 -19.36 20.66
N VAL A 181 -22.07 -18.92 21.90
CA VAL A 181 -21.44 -19.76 22.93
C VAL A 181 -22.52 -20.73 23.42
N ARG A 182 -22.49 -21.95 22.89
CA ARG A 182 -23.35 -23.06 23.33
C ARG A 182 -22.47 -24.09 24.01
N TYR A 183 -22.82 -24.43 25.24
CA TYR A 183 -22.30 -25.59 25.96
C TYR A 183 -23.38 -26.68 25.96
N LEU A 184 -22.96 -27.93 26.15
CA LEU A 184 -23.89 -29.03 26.40
C LEU A 184 -24.44 -28.88 27.82
N SER A 185 -25.74 -29.07 28.01
CA SER A 185 -26.28 -29.31 29.35
C SER A 185 -25.96 -30.73 29.80
N ASP A 186 -26.09 -31.02 31.10
CA ASP A 186 -25.87 -32.35 31.66
C ASP A 186 -26.73 -33.43 30.95
N ASP A 187 -27.99 -33.10 30.65
CA ASP A 187 -28.87 -33.99 29.88
C ASP A 187 -28.39 -34.21 28.43
N GLU A 188 -27.82 -33.17 27.80
CA GLU A 188 -27.29 -33.27 26.44
C GLU A 188 -25.99 -34.09 26.40
N GLU A 189 -25.16 -33.95 27.43
CA GLU A 189 -23.98 -34.77 27.63
C GLU A 189 -24.35 -36.24 27.84
N ALA A 190 -25.32 -36.54 28.71
CA ALA A 190 -25.79 -37.91 28.92
C ALA A 190 -26.35 -38.54 27.63
N ARG A 191 -27.14 -37.78 26.86
CA ARG A 191 -27.65 -38.24 25.55
C ARG A 191 -26.51 -38.45 24.54
N LEU A 192 -25.51 -37.57 24.52
CA LEU A 192 -24.35 -37.71 23.67
C LEU A 192 -23.59 -39.00 24.00
N MET A 193 -23.31 -39.26 25.28
CA MET A 193 -22.58 -40.45 25.73
C MET A 193 -23.33 -41.75 25.41
N THR A 194 -24.66 -41.72 25.46
CA THR A 194 -25.52 -42.86 25.10
C THR A 194 -25.56 -43.12 23.59
N ALA A 195 -25.46 -42.07 22.77
CA ALA A 195 -25.52 -42.18 21.31
C ALA A 195 -24.22 -42.66 20.65
N LEU A 196 -23.09 -42.62 21.38
CA LEU A 196 -21.80 -43.10 20.86
C LEU A 196 -21.78 -44.64 20.79
N ALA A 197 -21.31 -45.19 19.69
CA ALA A 197 -21.40 -46.62 19.41
C ALA A 197 -20.34 -47.44 20.16
N THR A 198 -19.15 -46.87 20.37
CA THR A 198 -18.00 -47.59 20.92
C THR A 198 -17.47 -47.01 22.23
N ASP A 199 -16.87 -47.85 23.07
CA ASP A 199 -16.20 -47.40 24.30
C ASP A 199 -15.03 -46.46 24.00
N ALA A 200 -14.31 -46.68 22.90
CA ALA A 200 -13.22 -45.81 22.48
C ALA A 200 -13.70 -44.37 22.19
N GLU A 201 -14.85 -44.22 21.53
CA GLU A 201 -15.46 -42.91 21.30
C GLU A 201 -15.90 -42.25 22.61
N ARG A 202 -16.54 -43.00 23.50
CA ARG A 202 -16.95 -42.52 24.83
C ARG A 202 -15.75 -42.01 25.63
N SER A 203 -14.67 -42.79 25.71
CA SER A 203 -13.45 -42.39 26.43
C SER A 203 -12.82 -41.13 25.83
N ARG A 204 -12.80 -40.99 24.50
CA ARG A 204 -12.25 -39.80 23.84
C ARG A 204 -13.08 -38.55 24.12
N VAL A 205 -14.41 -38.66 24.07
CA VAL A 205 -15.30 -37.53 24.36
C VAL A 205 -15.21 -37.14 25.84
N LEU A 206 -15.21 -38.12 26.75
CA LEU A 206 -15.06 -37.87 28.19
C LEU A 206 -13.72 -37.19 28.51
N PHE A 207 -12.62 -37.63 27.88
CA PHE A 207 -11.32 -36.99 28.02
C PHE A 207 -11.36 -35.52 27.54
N LEU A 208 -12.00 -35.26 26.40
CA LEU A 208 -12.13 -33.90 25.86
C LEU A 208 -12.97 -32.98 26.75
N LEU A 209 -14.07 -33.47 27.30
CA LEU A 209 -14.95 -32.71 28.20
C LEU A 209 -14.24 -32.34 29.51
N ASN A 210 -13.48 -33.28 30.09
CA ASN A 210 -12.78 -33.06 31.35
C ASN A 210 -11.50 -32.22 31.22
N THR A 211 -10.83 -32.27 30.07
CA THR A 211 -9.55 -31.57 29.88
C THR A 211 -9.69 -30.23 29.15
N GLY A 212 -10.82 -29.99 28.48
CA GLY A 212 -11.03 -28.80 27.65
C GLY A 212 -10.05 -28.70 26.47
N LEU A 213 -9.38 -29.80 26.09
CA LEU A 213 -8.46 -29.81 24.96
C LEU A 213 -9.20 -29.51 23.65
N ARG A 214 -8.54 -28.76 22.76
CA ARG A 214 -9.06 -28.57 21.41
C ARG A 214 -9.04 -29.90 20.68
N LYS A 215 -10.06 -30.18 19.87
CA LYS A 215 -10.13 -31.38 19.00
C LYS A 215 -8.87 -31.56 18.13
N SER A 216 -8.17 -30.49 17.77
CA SER A 216 -6.92 -30.57 16.99
C SER A 216 -5.74 -31.12 17.79
N ASN A 217 -5.84 -31.19 19.11
CA ASN A 217 -4.77 -31.56 20.03
C ASN A 217 -5.03 -32.93 20.71
N SER A 218 -6.14 -33.60 20.38
CA SER A 218 -6.54 -34.91 20.92
C SER A 218 -6.76 -35.93 19.82
#